data_AF-A0A0A9XWR5-F1
#
_entry.id   AF-A0A0A9XWR5-F1
#
_cell.length_a   1.000
_cell.length_b   1.000
_cell.length_c   1.000
_cell.angle_alpha   90.00
_cell.angle_beta   90.00
_cell.angle_gamma   90.00
#
_symmetry.space_group_name_H-M   'P 1'
#
loop_
_entity.id
_entity.type
_entity.pdbx_description
1 polymer ?
#
loop_
_entity_poly.entity_id
_entity_poly.type
_entity_poly.pdbx_seq_one_letter_code
_entity_poly.pdbx_strand_id
1 'polypeptide(L)'
;MMELYPEVVMVNDTPRSYYVSIYNYPLIFSIRDLKTSRVGYLIAVQGTITRTTQTRPELELASFKCLECGTIVPHIPQQFKYTQPTICPMERCGNKTSFLVLPEESRFNDWQQIRMQENSSDIPAGSMPRTLSII
;
A
#
# COMPACT_ATOMS: atom_id res chain seq x y z
N MET A 1 -15.06 -6.08 14.64
CA MET A 1 -14.48 -5.72 13.34
C MET A 1 -13.26 -4.87 13.68
N MET A 2 -12.08 -5.48 13.68
CA MET A 2 -10.85 -4.87 14.18
C MET A 2 -10.21 -4.09 13.03
N GLU A 3 -10.16 -2.78 13.16
CA GLU A 3 -9.49 -1.90 12.20
C GLU A 3 -7.99 -2.22 12.24
N LEU A 4 -7.52 -2.96 11.23
CA LEU A 4 -6.11 -3.30 11.01
C LEU A 4 -5.38 -2.16 10.29
N TYR A 5 -5.59 -0.93 10.74
CA TYR A 5 -4.82 0.21 10.26
C TYR A 5 -4.04 0.74 11.44
N PRO A 6 -2.70 0.74 11.39
CA PRO A 6 -1.95 1.46 12.41
C PRO A 6 -2.44 2.90 12.38
N GLU A 7 -2.97 3.39 13.50
CA GLU A 7 -3.10 4.84 13.69
C GLU A 7 -1.73 5.43 13.36
N VAL A 8 -1.70 6.43 12.47
CA VAL A 8 -0.45 7.11 12.13
C VAL A 8 0.05 7.75 13.42
N VAL A 9 1.05 7.12 14.04
CA VAL A 9 1.61 7.62 15.30
C VAL A 9 2.35 8.91 14.99
N MET A 10 1.74 10.02 15.37
CA MET A 10 2.33 11.35 15.25
C MET A 10 3.33 11.54 16.38
N VAL A 11 4.62 11.59 16.05
CA VAL A 11 5.68 11.96 17.01
C VAL A 11 6.23 13.31 16.59
N ASN A 12 6.03 14.34 17.41
CA ASN A 12 6.45 15.72 17.14
C ASN A 12 5.92 16.28 15.80
N ASP A 13 4.62 16.11 15.52
CA ASP A 13 3.98 16.50 14.24
C ASP A 13 4.58 15.85 12.97
N THR A 14 5.44 14.83 13.13
CA THR A 14 5.95 14.04 12.01
C THR A 14 5.32 12.64 12.02
N PRO A 15 4.66 12.22 10.93
CA PRO A 15 4.20 10.84 10.82
C PRO A 15 5.43 9.95 10.63
N ARG A 16 5.72 9.08 11.60
CA ARG A 16 6.79 8.06 11.47
C ARG A 16 6.19 6.76 10.93
N SER A 17 6.70 6.29 9.81
CA SER A 17 6.39 4.97 9.29
C SER A 17 7.43 3.95 9.78
N TYR A 18 6.95 2.75 10.13
CA TYR A 18 7.80 1.63 10.51
C TYR A 18 7.53 0.47 9.55
N TYR A 19 8.60 -0.07 8.97
CA TYR A 19 8.51 -1.26 8.12
C TYR A 19 8.80 -2.51 8.95
N VAL A 20 7.89 -3.46 8.91
CA VAL A 20 8.03 -4.74 9.61
C VAL A 20 8.33 -5.83 8.58
N SER A 21 9.50 -6.45 8.70
CA SER A 21 9.92 -7.57 7.86
C SER A 21 9.99 -8.84 8.72
N ILE A 22 9.21 -9.85 8.36
CA ILE A 22 9.15 -11.13 9.08
C ILE A 22 9.93 -12.17 8.30
N TYR A 23 10.77 -12.93 9.01
CA TYR A 23 11.62 -13.97 8.45
C TYR A 23 11.43 -15.30 9.19
N ASN A 24 11.91 -16.41 8.62
CA ASN A 24 11.86 -17.76 9.21
C ASN A 24 10.45 -18.22 9.61
N TYR A 25 9.44 -17.90 8.78
CA TYR A 25 8.09 -18.43 8.98
C TYR A 25 8.07 -19.94 8.68
N PRO A 26 7.62 -20.80 9.62
CA PRO A 26 7.83 -22.25 9.53
C PRO A 26 7.00 -22.93 8.43
N LEU A 27 5.89 -22.34 8.01
CA LEU A 27 4.98 -22.92 7.02
C LEU A 27 5.13 -22.21 5.67
N ILE A 28 5.79 -22.88 4.74
CA ILE A 28 5.99 -22.41 3.35
C ILE A 28 4.96 -23.10 2.46
N PHE A 29 4.29 -22.31 1.63
CA PHE A 29 3.26 -22.79 0.70
C PHE A 29 3.70 -22.62 -0.76
N SER A 30 3.26 -23.54 -1.62
CA SER A 30 3.36 -23.35 -3.06
C SER A 30 2.29 -22.35 -3.53
N ILE A 31 2.48 -21.75 -4.71
CA ILE A 31 1.48 -20.85 -5.30
C ILE A 31 0.14 -21.57 -5.52
N ARG A 32 0.16 -22.88 -5.76
CA ARG A 32 -1.04 -23.70 -5.98
C ARG A 32 -1.87 -23.91 -4.72
N ASP A 33 -1.24 -23.91 -3.55
CA ASP A 33 -1.88 -24.13 -2.25
C ASP A 33 -2.63 -22.90 -1.74
N LEU A 34 -2.49 -21.76 -2.42
CA LEU A 34 -3.16 -20.51 -2.07
C LEU A 34 -4.66 -20.61 -2.34
N LYS A 35 -5.44 -20.39 -1.28
CA LYS A 35 -6.91 -20.44 -1.29
C LYS A 35 -7.47 -19.18 -0.64
N THR A 36 -8.72 -18.84 -0.99
CA THR A 36 -9.43 -17.67 -0.45
C THR A 36 -9.56 -17.69 1.08
N SER A 37 -9.55 -18.86 1.70
CA SER A 37 -9.56 -18.99 3.17
C SER A 37 -8.35 -18.37 3.87
N ARG A 38 -7.30 -18.01 3.11
CA ARG A 38 -6.05 -17.43 3.62
C ARG A 38 -5.95 -15.92 3.43
N VAL A 39 -6.98 -15.28 2.89
CA VAL A 39 -7.01 -13.82 2.79
C VAL A 39 -6.95 -13.21 4.18
N GLY A 40 -6.04 -12.25 4.40
CA GLY A 40 -5.82 -11.60 5.69
C GLY A 40 -4.91 -12.35 6.67
N TYR A 41 -4.36 -13.51 6.28
CA TYR A 41 -3.40 -14.25 7.11
C TYR A 41 -1.96 -14.08 6.63
N LEU A 42 -1.02 -14.13 7.57
CA LEU A 42 0.41 -14.20 7.27
C LEU A 42 0.77 -15.60 6.76
N ILE A 43 1.40 -15.67 5.60
CA ILE A 43 1.89 -16.91 4.98
C ILE A 43 3.27 -16.68 4.36
N ALA A 44 4.09 -17.72 4.26
CA ALA A 44 5.27 -17.72 3.41
C ALA A 44 4.97 -18.48 2.11
N VAL A 45 5.44 -17.96 0.98
CA VAL A 45 5.25 -18.55 -0.35
C VAL A 45 6.60 -18.67 -1.05
N GLN A 46 6.79 -19.77 -1.77
CA GLN A 46 8.00 -20.01 -2.57
C GLN A 46 7.67 -20.08 -4.06
N GLY A 47 8.58 -19.60 -4.90
CA GLY A 47 8.49 -19.67 -6.35
C GLY A 47 9.68 -19.03 -7.04
N THR A 48 9.67 -19.05 -8.38
CA THR A 48 10.69 -18.45 -9.24
C THR A 48 10.26 -17.07 -9.70
N ILE A 49 11.10 -16.05 -9.52
CA ILE A 49 10.83 -14.70 -10.02
C ILE A 49 11.00 -14.68 -11.54
N THR A 50 9.97 -14.20 -12.27
CA THR A 50 9.99 -14.14 -13.74
C THR A 50 10.14 -12.72 -14.27
N ARG A 51 9.61 -11.73 -13.56
CA ARG A 51 9.67 -10.33 -13.98
C ARG A 51 9.57 -9.40 -12.80
N THR A 52 10.34 -8.33 -12.84
CA THR A 52 10.24 -7.18 -11.93
C THR A 52 9.79 -5.95 -12.73
N THR A 53 9.01 -5.07 -12.10
CA THR A 53 8.74 -3.73 -12.65
C THR A 53 9.80 -2.75 -12.17
N GLN A 54 9.89 -1.60 -12.84
CA GLN A 54 10.62 -0.48 -12.26
C GLN A 54 9.93 -0.01 -10.97
N THR A 55 10.73 0.47 -10.03
CA THR A 55 10.25 1.13 -8.82
C THR A 55 9.44 2.36 -9.20
N ARG A 56 8.28 2.54 -8.58
CA ARG A 56 7.41 3.69 -8.75
C ARG A 56 7.08 4.30 -7.39
N PRO A 57 7.13 5.63 -7.24
CA PRO A 57 6.66 6.27 -6.03
C PRO A 57 5.13 6.20 -5.96
N GLU A 58 4.60 5.76 -4.83
CA GLU A 58 3.19 5.84 -4.47
C GLU A 58 3.00 6.93 -3.42
N LEU A 59 1.95 7.73 -3.60
CA LEU A 59 1.57 8.76 -2.65
C LEU A 59 0.97 8.08 -1.42
N GLU A 60 1.64 8.18 -0.28
CA GLU A 60 1.21 7.54 0.98
C GLU A 60 0.43 8.54 1.86
N LEU A 61 0.99 9.75 2.02
CA LEU A 61 0.33 10.86 2.69
C LEU A 61 0.32 12.06 1.78
N ALA A 62 -0.85 12.63 1.54
CA ALA A 62 -1.02 13.80 0.70
C ALA A 62 -1.23 15.05 1.55
N SER A 63 -0.62 16.15 1.12
CA SER A 63 -0.88 17.49 1.64
C SER A 63 -1.71 18.25 0.61
N PHE A 64 -2.81 18.87 1.04
CA PHE A 64 -3.76 19.54 0.16
C PHE A 64 -3.87 21.02 0.49
N LYS A 65 -3.78 21.87 -0.52
CA LYS A 65 -4.09 23.30 -0.43
C LYS A 65 -5.55 23.55 -0.79
N CYS A 66 -6.28 24.20 0.09
CA CYS A 66 -7.60 24.73 -0.19
C CYS A 66 -7.50 25.89 -1.19
N LEU A 67 -8.23 25.84 -2.30
CA LEU A 67 -8.18 26.89 -3.32
C LEU A 67 -9.01 28.14 -2.97
N GLU A 68 -9.91 28.03 -1.98
CA GLU A 68 -10.75 29.15 -1.55
C GLU A 68 -10.07 30.00 -0.47
N CYS A 69 -9.52 29.39 0.59
CA CYS A 69 -8.89 30.11 1.69
C CYS A 69 -7.36 29.97 1.75
N GLY A 70 -6.75 29.15 0.89
CA GLY A 70 -5.31 28.93 0.88
C GLY A 70 -4.76 28.03 2.00
N THR A 71 -5.61 27.57 2.93
CA THR A 71 -5.21 26.70 4.05
C THR A 71 -4.65 25.37 3.54
N ILE A 72 -3.52 24.95 4.11
CA ILE A 72 -2.90 23.65 3.83
C ILE A 72 -3.43 22.63 4.85
N VAL A 73 -3.86 21.48 4.34
CA VAL A 73 -4.34 20.33 5.09
C VAL A 73 -3.33 19.20 4.91
N PRO A 74 -2.40 19.00 5.84
CA PRO A 74 -1.35 18.00 5.71
C PRO A 74 -1.83 16.61 6.11
N HIS A 75 -1.04 15.59 5.77
CA HIS A 75 -1.15 14.22 6.30
C HIS A 75 -2.46 13.48 6.01
N ILE A 76 -3.10 13.74 4.87
CA ILE A 76 -4.28 12.99 4.46
C ILE A 76 -3.87 11.62 3.90
N PRO A 77 -4.28 10.51 4.55
CA PRO A 77 -3.86 9.18 4.15
C PRO A 77 -4.44 8.79 2.78
N GLN A 78 -3.60 8.20 1.95
CA GLN A 78 -3.98 7.71 0.62
C GLN A 78 -3.96 6.18 0.64
N GLN A 79 -5.12 5.57 0.87
CA GLN A 79 -5.24 4.10 0.95
C GLN A 79 -5.77 3.54 -0.36
N PHE A 80 -4.86 3.16 -1.27
CA PHE A 80 -5.16 2.57 -2.59
C PHE A 80 -6.12 3.39 -3.47
N LYS A 81 -6.39 4.64 -3.09
CA LYS A 81 -7.31 5.56 -3.74
C LYS A 81 -6.92 6.99 -3.40
N TYR A 82 -6.94 7.83 -4.43
CA TYR A 82 -6.80 9.27 -4.25
C TYR A 82 -7.98 9.82 -3.45
N THR A 83 -7.69 10.33 -2.27
CA THR A 83 -8.68 10.77 -1.27
C THR A 83 -8.38 12.21 -0.86
N GLN A 84 -9.31 13.11 -1.15
CA GLN A 84 -9.25 14.51 -0.76
C GLN A 84 -9.89 14.72 0.61
N PRO A 85 -9.56 15.82 1.33
CA PRO A 85 -10.27 16.21 2.53
C PRO A 85 -11.77 16.41 2.23
N THR A 86 -12.64 15.94 3.12
CA THR A 86 -14.09 16.09 2.94
C THR A 86 -14.54 17.53 3.14
N ILE A 87 -13.91 18.25 4.07
CA ILE A 87 -14.21 19.65 4.40
C ILE A 87 -12.88 20.34 4.76
N CYS A 88 -12.75 21.61 4.39
CA CYS A 88 -11.62 22.43 4.80
C CYS A 88 -11.63 22.62 6.34
N PRO A 89 -10.50 22.41 7.04
CA PRO A 89 -10.44 22.55 8.50
C PRO A 89 -10.60 24.00 8.97
N MET A 90 -10.43 24.98 8.07
CA MET A 90 -10.69 26.38 8.36
C MET A 90 -12.21 26.62 8.49
N GLU A 91 -12.69 26.92 9.70
CA GLU A 91 -14.12 27.04 10.00
C GLU A 91 -14.86 28.08 9.13
N ARG A 92 -14.15 29.11 8.66
CA ARG A 92 -14.73 30.19 7.85
C ARG A 92 -14.85 29.86 6.35
N CYS A 93 -14.20 28.80 5.87
CA CYS A 93 -14.12 28.50 4.43
C CYS A 93 -15.27 27.59 3.97
N GLY A 94 -15.58 26.52 4.72
CA GLY A 94 -16.65 25.59 4.37
C GLY A 94 -16.46 24.80 3.05
N ASN A 95 -15.36 25.00 2.33
CA ASN A 95 -15.04 24.31 1.06
C ASN A 95 -15.01 22.79 1.22
N LYS A 96 -15.59 22.08 0.24
CA LYS A 96 -15.66 20.60 0.19
C LYS A 96 -15.13 19.98 -1.11
N THR A 97 -14.79 20.79 -2.10
CA THR A 97 -14.51 20.32 -3.46
C THR A 97 -13.17 20.79 -4.00
N SER A 98 -12.78 22.02 -3.65
CA SER A 98 -11.70 22.74 -4.34
C SER A 98 -10.37 22.56 -3.61
N PHE A 99 -9.74 21.40 -3.77
CA PHE A 99 -8.44 21.08 -3.17
C PHE A 99 -7.39 20.75 -4.23
N LEU A 100 -6.20 21.34 -4.08
CA LEU A 100 -5.04 21.06 -4.90
C LEU A 100 -4.02 20.26 -4.09
N VAL A 101 -3.56 19.12 -4.62
CA VAL A 101 -2.47 18.36 -3.98
C VAL A 101 -1.15 19.12 -4.11
N LEU A 102 -0.36 19.16 -3.04
CA LEU A 102 0.98 19.71 -3.01
C LEU A 102 2.00 18.56 -2.94
N PRO A 103 2.62 18.16 -4.07
CA PRO A 103 3.58 17.05 -4.09
C PRO A 103 4.81 17.30 -3.21
N GLU A 104 5.25 18.56 -3.10
CA GLU A 104 6.46 18.93 -2.34
C GLU A 104 6.32 18.70 -0.82
N GLU A 105 5.09 18.80 -0.30
CA GLU A 105 4.76 18.58 1.12
C GLU A 105 4.12 17.22 1.36
N SER A 106 4.04 16.37 0.33
CA SER A 106 3.46 15.04 0.40
C SER A 106 4.53 13.98 0.62
N ARG A 107 4.15 12.88 1.27
CA ARG A 107 5.03 11.72 1.49
C ARG A 107 4.75 10.66 0.46
N PHE A 108 5.83 10.24 -0.21
CA PHE A 108 5.81 9.13 -1.15
C PHE A 108 6.56 7.95 -0.57
N ASN A 109 6.07 6.75 -0.87
CA ASN A 109 6.78 5.51 -0.61
C ASN A 109 6.99 4.77 -1.93
N ASP A 110 8.19 4.24 -2.11
CA ASP A 110 8.55 3.51 -3.31
C ASP A 110 8.03 2.07 -3.22
N TRP A 111 7.37 1.61 -4.29
CA TRP A 111 6.96 0.22 -4.43
C TRP A 111 7.39 -0.33 -5.78
N GLN A 112 7.46 -1.65 -5.86
CA GLN A 112 7.71 -2.37 -7.09
C GLN A 112 6.84 -3.62 -7.13
N GLN A 113 6.43 -4.02 -8.32
CA GLN A 113 5.70 -5.26 -8.51
C GLN A 113 6.63 -6.35 -9.03
N ILE A 114 6.52 -7.53 -8.44
CA ILE A 114 7.24 -8.73 -8.85
C ILE A 114 6.22 -9.77 -9.31
N ARG A 115 6.48 -10.40 -10.45
CA ARG A 115 5.78 -11.61 -10.88
C ARG A 115 6.59 -12.84 -10.51
N MET A 116 5.95 -13.74 -9.81
CA MET A 116 6.49 -15.02 -9.37
C MET A 116 5.72 -16.16 -10.02
N GLN A 117 6.43 -17.21 -10.40
CA GLN A 117 5.87 -18.43 -10.99
C GLN A 117 6.15 -19.63 -10.08
N GLU A 118 5.30 -20.66 -10.17
CA GLU A 118 5.52 -21.95 -9.52
C GLU A 118 6.90 -22.54 -9.89
N ASN A 119 7.54 -23.21 -8.94
CA ASN A 119 8.76 -23.97 -9.21
C ASN A 119 8.42 -25.20 -10.05
N SER A 120 9.37 -25.66 -10.87
CA SER A 120 9.19 -26.83 -11.73
C SER A 120 8.84 -28.11 -10.96
N SER A 121 9.32 -28.25 -9.72
CA SER A 121 9.03 -29.38 -8.82
C SER A 121 7.55 -29.49 -8.44
N ASP A 122 6.85 -28.36 -8.40
CA ASP A 122 5.50 -28.25 -7.83
C ASP A 122 4.42 -28.30 -8.93
N ILE A 123 4.84 -28.35 -10.21
CA ILE A 123 3.94 -28.39 -11.37
C ILE A 123 3.57 -29.85 -11.66
N PRO A 124 2.28 -30.22 -11.55
CA PRO A 124 1.84 -31.57 -11.91
C PRO A 124 1.94 -31.79 -13.42
N ALA A 125 2.22 -33.04 -13.80
CA ALA A 125 2.34 -33.43 -15.20
C ALA A 125 1.11 -33.03 -16.02
N GLY A 126 1.33 -32.42 -17.18
CA GLY A 126 0.27 -31.95 -18.08
C GLY A 126 -0.41 -30.64 -17.66
N SER A 127 0.04 -29.97 -16.60
CA SER A 127 -0.47 -28.65 -16.20
C SER A 127 0.43 -27.49 -16.61
N MET A 128 -0.17 -26.34 -16.83
CA MET A 128 0.54 -25.07 -17.01
C MET A 128 0.94 -24.49 -15.63
N PRO A 129 2.14 -23.89 -15.48
CA PRO A 129 2.54 -23.18 -14.28
C PRO A 129 1.60 -22.00 -13.98
N ARG A 130 1.29 -21.80 -12.69
CA ARG A 130 0.58 -20.60 -12.24
C ARG A 130 1.55 -19.47 -11.92
N THR A 131 1.05 -18.25 -12.02
CA THR A 131 1.80 -17.02 -11.69
C THR A 131 1.05 -16.20 -10.65
N LEU A 132 1.81 -15.53 -9.79
CA LEU A 132 1.34 -14.62 -8.74
C LEU A 132 2.02 -13.26 -8.90
N SER A 133 1.30 -12.18 -8.60
CA SER A 133 1.87 -10.84 -8.49
C SER A 133 2.03 -10.47 -7.02
N ILE A 134 3.20 -9.97 -6.66
CA ILE A 134 3.59 -9.56 -5.32
C ILE A 134 4.01 -8.08 -5.39
N ILE A 135 3.64 -7.31 -4.37
CA ILE A 135 4.03 -5.91 -4.16
C ILE A 135 4.85 -5.86 -2.87
#